data_AF-A0A315CEH9-F1
#
_entry.id   AF-A0A315CEH9-F1
#
_cell.length_a   1.000
_cell.length_b   1.000
_cell.length_c   1.000
_cell.angle_alpha   90.00
_cell.angle_beta   90.00
_cell.angle_gamma   90.00
#
_symmetry.space_group_name_H-M   'P 1'
#
loop_
_entity.id
_entity.type
_entity.pdbx_description
1 polymer ?
#
loop_
_entity_poly.entity_id
_entity_poly.type
_entity_poly.pdbx_seq_one_letter_code
_entity_poly.pdbx_strand_id
1 'polypeptide(L)'
;MDSIESHINNLSVTLKEHMNAIKISLAIASLTFLVACGDNSNSEPRQAGPISGTVMGLSIGNELVLQNNDANTTLLSVNGNFSFATPVSDQESYSVTVLTQPTSQICTVLNGNGTGAMVNLSITCVPVTYIPS
;
A
#
# COMPACT_ATOMS: atom_id res chain seq x y z
N MET A 1 26.28 -1.23 52.86
CA MET A 1 25.04 -1.86 53.37
C MET A 1 23.85 -0.99 52.94
N ASP A 2 23.91 -0.40 51.74
CA ASP A 2 23.11 0.80 51.38
C ASP A 2 22.05 0.53 50.30
N SER A 3 22.14 -0.61 49.60
CA SER A 3 21.23 -0.93 48.49
C SER A 3 19.93 -1.60 48.94
N ILE A 4 19.90 -2.17 50.15
CA ILE A 4 18.71 -2.85 50.71
C ILE A 4 17.79 -1.81 51.40
N GLU A 5 18.36 -0.84 52.12
CA GLU A 5 17.56 0.24 52.74
C GLU A 5 16.88 1.14 51.69
N SER A 6 17.50 1.41 50.54
CA SER A 6 16.83 2.20 49.49
C SER A 6 15.66 1.45 48.84
N HIS A 7 15.78 0.12 48.67
CA HIS A 7 14.70 -0.73 48.17
C HIS A 7 13.53 -0.82 49.16
N ILE A 8 13.82 -0.93 50.46
CA ILE A 8 12.80 -0.99 51.51
C ILE A 8 12.07 0.37 51.64
N ASN A 9 12.79 1.48 51.53
CA ASN A 9 12.20 2.83 51.58
C ASN A 9 11.33 3.10 50.33
N ASN A 10 11.77 2.71 49.13
CA ASN A 10 11.00 2.92 47.90
C ASN A 10 9.71 2.08 47.86
N LEU A 11 9.77 0.83 48.31
CA LEU A 11 8.60 -0.06 48.40
C LEU A 11 7.55 0.44 49.41
N SER A 12 8.01 1.04 50.52
CA SER A 12 7.17 1.66 51.54
C SER A 12 6.48 2.94 51.04
N VAL A 13 7.12 3.70 50.14
CA VAL A 13 6.54 4.88 49.48
C VAL A 13 5.44 4.47 48.50
N THR A 14 5.70 3.49 47.62
CA THR A 14 4.71 2.99 46.64
C THR A 14 3.45 2.39 47.30
N LEU A 15 3.61 1.66 48.40
CA LEU A 15 2.47 1.12 49.17
C LEU A 15 1.64 2.23 49.85
N LYS A 16 2.28 3.31 50.29
CA LYS A 16 1.61 4.46 50.93
C LYS A 16 0.86 5.32 49.90
N GLU A 17 1.37 5.44 48.68
CA GLU A 17 0.68 6.10 47.56
C GLU A 17 -0.58 5.34 47.13
N HIS A 18 -0.50 4.00 47.01
CA HIS A 18 -1.68 3.17 46.67
C HIS A 18 -2.71 3.11 47.80
N MET A 19 -2.28 3.11 49.07
CA MET A 19 -3.22 3.11 50.21
C MET A 19 -3.95 4.45 50.38
N ASN A 20 -3.37 5.57 49.94
CA ASN A 20 -4.02 6.88 49.96
C ASN A 20 -5.06 7.02 48.83
N ALA A 21 -4.85 6.35 47.69
CA ALA A 21 -5.79 6.32 46.57
C ALA A 21 -7.08 5.52 46.87
N ILE A 22 -7.01 4.52 47.75
CA ILE A 22 -8.16 3.64 48.08
C ILE A 22 -9.17 4.32 49.02
N LYS A 23 -8.77 5.38 49.76
CA LYS A 23 -9.67 6.09 50.70
C LYS A 23 -10.44 7.26 50.07
N ILE A 24 -10.22 7.59 48.79
CA ILE A 24 -10.88 8.69 48.09
C ILE A 24 -11.75 8.13 46.98
N SER A 25 -12.88 7.54 47.32
CA SER A 25 -13.96 7.25 46.35
C SER A 25 -15.30 7.14 47.07
N LEU A 26 -15.76 8.26 47.62
CA LEU A 26 -17.20 8.51 47.77
C LEU A 26 -17.54 9.83 47.05
N ALA A 27 -18.36 9.68 45.99
CA ALA A 27 -19.25 10.64 45.36
C ALA A 27 -18.69 11.85 44.59
N ILE A 28 -18.72 11.77 43.26
CA ILE A 28 -19.29 12.83 42.41
C ILE A 28 -20.14 12.15 41.32
N ALA A 29 -21.42 12.49 41.27
CA ALA A 29 -22.38 12.09 40.26
C ALA A 29 -22.21 12.94 38.98
N SER A 30 -22.33 12.33 37.79
CA SER A 30 -22.81 12.86 36.49
C SER A 30 -22.14 12.10 35.34
N LEU A 31 -22.96 11.59 34.42
CA LEU A 31 -22.63 10.69 33.32
C LEU A 31 -21.64 11.30 32.29
N THR A 32 -20.35 11.16 32.54
CA THR A 32 -19.26 11.43 31.58
C THR A 32 -18.13 10.46 31.92
N PHE A 33 -17.60 9.60 31.07
CA PHE A 33 -17.58 9.47 29.62
C PHE A 33 -17.76 7.97 29.35
N LEU A 34 -18.45 7.60 28.26
CA LEU A 34 -18.25 6.28 27.68
C LEU A 34 -16.73 6.08 27.59
N VAL A 35 -16.20 5.01 28.18
CA VAL A 35 -14.92 4.47 27.74
C VAL A 35 -15.12 4.24 26.25
N ALA A 36 -14.51 5.12 25.46
CA ALA A 36 -14.39 4.96 24.03
C ALA A 36 -13.92 3.52 23.84
N CYS A 37 -14.56 2.79 22.92
CA CYS A 37 -14.02 1.53 22.46
C CYS A 37 -12.52 1.74 22.28
N GLY A 38 -11.72 0.93 22.97
CA GLY A 38 -10.37 0.67 22.54
C GLY A 38 -10.48 -0.02 21.20
N ASP A 39 -10.79 0.74 20.16
CA ASP A 39 -10.49 0.36 18.81
C ASP A 39 -8.98 0.46 18.73
N ASN A 40 -8.32 -0.63 19.13
CA ASN A 40 -6.98 -0.98 18.69
C ASN A 40 -7.06 -1.34 17.19
N SER A 41 -7.77 -0.50 16.43
CA SER A 41 -7.69 -0.47 14.99
C SER A 41 -6.32 0.10 14.74
N ASN A 42 -5.32 -0.79 14.67
CA ASN A 42 -4.41 -0.71 13.54
C ASN A 42 -5.29 -0.75 12.29
N SER A 43 -5.98 0.35 11.97
CA SER A 43 -6.32 0.66 10.60
C SER A 43 -4.95 0.94 9.99
N GLU A 44 -4.28 -0.16 9.64
CA GLU A 44 -3.09 -0.13 8.83
C GLU A 44 -3.45 0.82 7.68
N PRO A 45 -2.78 1.98 7.55
CA PRO A 45 -3.21 2.99 6.61
C PRO A 45 -3.30 2.30 5.26
N ARG A 46 -4.51 2.23 4.66
CA ARG A 46 -4.70 1.56 3.37
C ARG A 46 -3.67 2.16 2.42
N GLN A 47 -2.65 1.36 2.09
CA GLN A 47 -1.52 1.89 1.39
C GLN A 47 -1.91 1.96 -0.08
N ALA A 48 -1.93 3.17 -0.64
CA ALA A 48 -2.08 3.36 -2.08
C ALA A 48 -0.70 3.51 -2.70
N GLY A 49 -0.46 2.82 -3.81
CA GLY A 49 0.80 2.86 -4.52
C GLY A 49 0.60 2.97 -6.03
N PRO A 50 1.61 3.47 -6.76
CA PRO A 50 1.53 3.56 -8.21
C PRO A 50 1.46 2.16 -8.83
N ILE A 51 0.85 2.09 -10.01
CA ILE A 51 1.09 1.00 -10.95
C ILE A 51 2.18 1.50 -11.90
N SER A 52 3.34 0.86 -11.87
CA SER A 52 4.51 1.21 -12.68
C SER A 52 5.01 0.01 -13.46
N GLY A 53 5.88 0.25 -14.43
CA GLY A 53 6.56 -0.82 -15.13
C GLY A 53 7.64 -0.34 -16.06
N THR A 54 8.19 -1.29 -16.82
CA THR A 54 9.21 -1.03 -17.84
C THR A 54 8.75 -1.59 -19.17
N VAL A 55 8.92 -0.82 -20.24
CA VAL A 55 8.67 -1.24 -21.63
C VAL A 55 9.98 -1.49 -22.34
N MET A 56 10.07 -2.64 -23.01
CA MET A 56 11.23 -3.06 -23.79
C MET A 56 10.81 -3.57 -25.17
N GLY A 57 11.64 -3.33 -26.17
CA GLY A 57 11.45 -3.81 -27.54
C GLY A 57 10.48 -2.98 -28.37
N LEU A 58 9.94 -1.86 -27.87
CA LEU A 58 9.10 -0.96 -28.68
C LEU A 58 9.98 -0.24 -29.71
N SER A 59 9.66 -0.39 -31.00
CA SER A 59 10.40 0.24 -32.09
C SER A 59 10.14 1.74 -32.15
N ILE A 60 11.13 2.51 -32.58
CA ILE A 60 11.01 3.96 -32.77
C ILE A 60 9.93 4.26 -33.82
N GLY A 61 9.06 5.24 -33.52
CA GLY A 61 7.97 5.64 -34.40
C GLY A 61 6.68 4.82 -34.24
N ASN A 62 6.69 3.80 -33.37
CA ASN A 62 5.49 3.08 -32.97
C ASN A 62 4.88 3.66 -31.70
N GLU A 63 3.58 3.43 -31.54
CA GLU A 63 2.83 3.79 -30.34
C GLU A 63 2.16 2.55 -29.75
N LEU A 64 2.21 2.47 -28.42
CA LEU A 64 1.54 1.46 -27.61
C LEU A 64 0.61 2.19 -26.65
N VAL A 65 -0.66 1.76 -26.57
CA VAL A 65 -1.58 2.27 -25.56
C VAL A 65 -1.88 1.15 -24.57
N LEU A 66 -1.55 1.38 -23.30
CA LEU A 66 -1.95 0.53 -22.18
C LEU A 66 -3.19 1.10 -21.51
N GLN A 67 -3.99 0.22 -20.92
CA GLN A 67 -5.17 0.59 -20.15
C GLN A 67 -5.23 -0.22 -18.86
N ASN A 68 -5.51 0.43 -17.74
CA ASN A 68 -5.83 -0.21 -16.48
C ASN A 68 -7.34 -0.11 -16.19
N ASN A 69 -7.96 -1.23 -15.83
CA ASN A 69 -9.37 -1.35 -15.41
C ASN A 69 -10.34 -0.61 -16.36
N ASP A 70 -10.16 -0.80 -17.67
CA ASP A 70 -10.98 -0.22 -18.74
C ASP A 70 -11.14 1.32 -18.72
N ALA A 71 -10.27 2.04 -18.00
CA ALA A 71 -10.39 3.48 -17.83
C ALA A 71 -9.05 4.22 -17.93
N ASN A 72 -8.09 3.89 -17.07
CA ASN A 72 -6.87 4.68 -16.95
C ASN A 72 -5.87 4.30 -18.06
N THR A 73 -5.79 5.13 -19.10
CA THR A 73 -4.95 4.86 -20.28
C THR A 73 -3.60 5.57 -20.18
N THR A 74 -2.60 5.00 -20.83
CA THR A 74 -1.27 5.59 -20.94
C THR A 74 -0.70 5.30 -22.32
N LEU A 75 -0.31 6.35 -23.05
CA LEU A 75 0.35 6.28 -24.34
C LEU A 75 1.87 6.17 -24.13
N LEU A 76 2.49 5.23 -24.84
CA LEU A 76 3.93 4.95 -24.78
C LEU A 76 4.50 4.93 -26.20
N SER A 77 5.54 5.73 -26.44
CA SER A 77 6.21 5.85 -27.74
C SER A 77 7.71 5.54 -27.68
N VAL A 78 8.22 5.26 -26.47
CA VAL A 78 9.63 4.94 -26.22
C VAL A 78 9.75 3.82 -25.19
N ASN A 79 10.88 3.13 -25.22
CA ASN A 79 11.25 2.18 -24.18
C ASN A 79 11.60 2.90 -22.88
N GLY A 80 11.44 2.23 -21.75
CA GLY A 80 11.80 2.75 -20.43
C GLY A 80 10.68 2.60 -19.41
N ASN A 81 10.81 3.33 -18.30
CA ASN A 81 9.85 3.29 -17.21
C ASN A 81 8.58 4.08 -17.54
N PHE A 82 7.45 3.58 -17.07
CA PHE A 82 6.17 4.29 -17.11
C PHE A 82 5.41 4.09 -15.80
N SER A 83 4.40 4.93 -15.57
CA SER A 83 3.44 4.77 -14.49
C SER A 83 2.07 5.28 -14.91
N PHE A 84 1.03 4.61 -14.44
CA PHE A 84 -0.35 5.06 -14.60
C PHE A 84 -0.66 6.24 -13.67
N ALA A 85 -1.55 7.14 -14.10
CA ALA A 85 -1.90 8.35 -13.33
C ALA A 85 -2.68 8.06 -12.03
N THR A 86 -3.35 6.91 -11.96
CA THR A 86 -4.23 6.54 -10.84
C THR A 86 -3.54 5.43 -10.07
N PRO A 87 -3.20 5.65 -8.79
CA PRO A 87 -2.65 4.61 -7.93
C PRO A 87 -3.71 3.56 -7.61
N VAL A 88 -3.25 2.38 -7.21
CA VAL A 88 -4.09 1.28 -6.72
C VAL A 88 -3.90 1.15 -5.21
N SER A 89 -5.00 0.99 -4.48
CA SER A 89 -4.95 0.78 -3.03
C SER A 89 -4.71 -0.69 -2.72
N ASP A 90 -4.21 -0.96 -1.52
CA ASP A 90 -4.11 -2.33 -1.03
C ASP A 90 -5.47 -3.05 -1.12
N GLN A 91 -5.44 -4.32 -1.52
CA GLN A 91 -6.60 -5.18 -1.81
C GLN A 91 -7.51 -4.74 -2.98
N GLU A 92 -7.26 -3.61 -3.64
CA GLU A 92 -7.97 -3.25 -4.88
C GLU A 92 -7.39 -4.04 -6.06
N SER A 93 -8.26 -4.40 -7.01
CA SER A 93 -7.86 -5.10 -8.22
C SER A 93 -7.34 -4.15 -9.29
N TYR A 94 -6.38 -4.65 -10.06
CA TYR A 94 -5.91 -4.01 -11.29
C TYR A 94 -5.94 -5.01 -12.43
N SER A 95 -6.15 -4.49 -13.63
CA SER A 95 -6.20 -5.23 -14.89
C SER A 95 -5.65 -4.34 -15.99
N VAL A 96 -4.34 -4.48 -16.21
CA VAL A 96 -3.57 -3.80 -17.24
C VAL A 96 -3.53 -4.63 -18.51
N THR A 97 -4.10 -4.08 -19.58
CA THR A 97 -4.16 -4.68 -20.90
C THR A 97 -3.55 -3.76 -21.95
N VAL A 98 -3.21 -4.33 -23.11
CA VAL A 98 -2.89 -3.53 -24.29
C VAL A 98 -4.19 -3.11 -24.96
N LEU A 99 -4.48 -1.81 -24.93
CA LEU A 99 -5.63 -1.23 -25.62
C LEU A 99 -5.34 -1.04 -27.11
N THR A 100 -4.12 -0.65 -27.48
CA THR A 100 -3.72 -0.48 -28.88
C THR A 100 -2.33 -1.06 -29.09
N GLN A 101 -2.25 -2.08 -29.95
CA GLN A 101 -0.98 -2.66 -30.39
C GLN A 101 -0.32 -1.75 -31.44
N PRO A 102 1.02 -1.64 -31.44
CA PRO A 102 1.75 -1.02 -32.53
C PRO A 102 1.60 -1.82 -33.85
N THR A 103 1.67 -1.14 -35.00
CA THR A 103 1.33 -1.72 -36.32
C THR A 103 2.18 -2.93 -36.74
N SER A 104 3.42 -3.03 -36.28
CA SER A 104 4.36 -4.09 -36.70
C SER A 104 4.96 -4.88 -35.54
N GLN A 105 4.38 -4.77 -34.35
CA GLN A 105 4.84 -5.50 -33.17
C GLN A 105 3.66 -5.99 -32.34
N ILE A 106 3.91 -7.01 -31.54
CA ILE A 106 2.99 -7.47 -30.50
C ILE A 106 3.66 -7.19 -29.17
N CYS A 107 3.02 -6.35 -28.37
CA CYS A 107 3.39 -6.09 -26.99
C CYS A 107 2.57 -6.96 -26.05
N THR A 108 3.22 -7.56 -25.06
CA THR A 108 2.60 -8.38 -24.02
C THR A 108 2.86 -7.78 -22.65
N VAL A 109 1.84 -7.79 -21.79
CA VAL A 109 1.93 -7.33 -20.40
C VAL A 109 2.18 -8.54 -19.50
N LEU A 110 3.30 -8.55 -18.79
CA LEU A 110 3.59 -9.48 -17.71
C LEU A 110 3.14 -8.91 -16.38
N ASN A 111 2.58 -9.78 -15.54
CA ASN A 111 1.95 -9.42 -14.25
C ASN A 111 0.81 -8.42 -14.42
N GLY A 112 0.13 -8.39 -15.57
CA GLY A 112 -0.88 -7.38 -15.89
C GLY A 112 -2.15 -7.43 -15.06
N ASN A 113 -2.34 -8.39 -14.16
CA ASN A 113 -3.51 -8.43 -13.29
C ASN A 113 -3.16 -8.91 -11.89
N GLY A 114 -3.99 -8.52 -10.93
CA GLY A 114 -3.85 -8.93 -9.54
C GLY A 114 -4.57 -7.98 -8.59
N THR A 115 -4.21 -8.05 -7.32
CA THR A 115 -4.68 -7.16 -6.26
C THR A 115 -3.49 -6.63 -5.45
N GLY A 116 -3.60 -5.41 -4.93
CA GLY A 116 -2.60 -4.84 -4.02
C GLY A 116 -2.00 -3.52 -4.50
N ALA A 117 -1.20 -2.92 -3.61
CA ALA A 117 -0.55 -1.63 -3.83
C ALA A 117 0.86 -1.78 -4.46
N MET A 118 1.39 -0.67 -5.00
CA MET A 118 2.79 -0.58 -5.50
C MET A 118 3.13 -1.65 -6.56
N VAL A 119 2.28 -1.74 -7.57
CA VAL A 119 2.36 -2.78 -8.61
C VAL A 119 3.49 -2.47 -9.59
N ASN A 120 4.27 -3.51 -9.95
CA ASN A 120 5.34 -3.42 -10.94
C ASN A 120 5.12 -4.41 -12.08
N LEU A 121 5.09 -3.88 -13.30
CA LEU A 121 4.79 -4.59 -14.54
C LEU A 121 5.99 -4.63 -15.48
N SER A 122 5.97 -5.59 -16.41
CA SER A 122 6.94 -5.64 -17.52
C SER A 122 6.19 -5.76 -18.83
N ILE A 123 6.55 -4.92 -19.80
CA ILE A 123 5.99 -4.97 -21.15
C ILE A 123 7.11 -5.34 -22.11
N THR A 124 6.88 -6.39 -22.90
CA THR A 124 7.81 -6.81 -23.95
C THR A 124 7.12 -6.74 -25.29
N CYS A 125 7.70 -6.00 -26.23
CA CYS A 125 7.24 -5.90 -27.60
C CYS A 125 8.16 -6.68 -28.53
N VAL A 126 7.58 -7.52 -29.39
CA VAL A 126 8.30 -8.31 -30.39
C VAL A 126 7.77 -8.02 -31.79
N PRO A 127 8.64 -7.94 -32.83
CA PRO A 127 8.18 -7.80 -34.20
C PRO A 127 7.24 -8.92 -34.61
N VAL A 128 6.22 -8.60 -35.40
CA VAL A 128 5.38 -9.63 -36.04
C VAL A 128 6.21 -10.29 -37.13
N THR A 129 6.69 -11.51 -36.88
CA THR A 129 7.35 -12.31 -37.91
C THR A 129 6.29 -13.09 -38.69
N TYR A 130 6.19 -12.82 -39.98
CA TYR A 130 5.43 -13.67 -40.88
C TYR A 130 6.24 -14.95 -41.11
N ILE A 131 5.79 -16.07 -40.54
CA ILE A 131 6.31 -17.40 -40.91
C ILE A 131 5.36 -17.93 -42.00
N PRO A 132 5.74 -17.93 -43.29
CA PRO A 132 4.96 -18.64 -44.30
C PRO A 132 4.97 -20.14 -43.97
N SER A 133 3.77 -20.73 -43.91
CA SER A 133 3.55 -22.18 -43.78
C SER A 133 3.93 -22.94 -45.03
#